data_AF-A0A255YVR6-F1
#
_entry.id   AF-A0A255YVR6-F1
#
_cell.length_a   1.000
_cell.length_b   1.000
_cell.length_c   1.000
_cell.angle_alpha   90.00
_cell.angle_beta   90.00
_cell.angle_gamma   90.00
#
_symmetry.space_group_name_H-M   'P 1'
#
loop_
_entity.id
_entity.type
_entity.pdbx_description
1 polymer ?
#
loop_
_entity_poly.entity_id
_entity_poly.type
_entity_poly.pdbx_seq_one_letter_code
_entity_poly.pdbx_strand_id
1 'polypeptide(L)'
;MSVELNDPKTLEAIGILAGALDDVTGPERLECLMAANALRQVVETRSENALQFAQQAFESLDEGVRRRVETDATTTAIKVVEQANKKPNPRMVRAQRPKASGSFLDALNGGQLKTERKW
;
A
#
# COMPACT_ATOMS: atom_id res chain seq x y z
N MET A 1 -8.67 25.79 1.28
CA MET A 1 -7.83 24.74 1.89
C MET A 1 -7.01 24.17 0.74
N SER A 2 -5.72 24.45 0.66
CA SER A 2 -4.86 23.97 -0.44
C SER A 2 -4.44 22.53 -0.17
N VAL A 3 -4.71 21.63 -1.11
CA VAL A 3 -4.31 20.22 -1.02
C VAL A 3 -2.81 20.13 -1.36
N GLU A 4 -1.99 19.62 -0.44
CA GLU A 4 -0.55 19.49 -0.65
C GLU A 4 -0.23 18.18 -1.39
N LEU A 5 0.04 18.26 -2.69
CA LEU A 5 0.38 17.09 -3.53
C LEU A 5 1.77 16.50 -3.27
N ASN A 6 2.50 17.04 -2.28
CA ASN A 6 3.77 16.50 -1.79
C ASN A 6 3.61 15.63 -0.54
N ASP A 7 2.46 15.70 0.13
CA ASP A 7 2.19 14.88 1.31
C ASP A 7 1.85 13.44 0.91
N PRO A 8 2.62 12.44 1.36
CA PRO A 8 2.36 11.03 1.04
C PRO A 8 0.96 10.57 1.47
N LYS A 9 0.40 11.10 2.57
CA LYS A 9 -0.94 10.74 3.03
C LYS A 9 -2.02 11.26 2.10
N THR A 10 -1.82 12.46 1.55
CA THR A 10 -2.70 13.03 0.54
C THR A 10 -2.70 12.18 -0.73
N LEU A 11 -1.52 11.77 -1.21
CA LEU A 11 -1.42 10.89 -2.39
C LEU A 11 -2.03 9.50 -2.13
N GLU A 12 -1.85 8.95 -0.93
CA GLU A 12 -2.49 7.70 -0.52
C GLU A 12 -4.02 7.82 -0.50
N ALA A 13 -4.56 8.91 0.04
CA ALA A 13 -6.00 9.17 0.04
C ALA A 13 -6.57 9.29 -1.39
N ILE A 14 -5.86 9.98 -2.29
CA ILE A 14 -6.21 10.07 -3.71
C ILE A 14 -6.21 8.67 -4.35
N GLY A 15 -5.21 7.84 -4.03
CA GLY A 15 -5.14 6.45 -4.52
C GLY A 15 -6.30 5.58 -4.03
N ILE A 16 -6.70 5.72 -2.77
CA ILE A 16 -7.86 5.02 -2.19
C ILE A 16 -9.14 5.45 -2.92
N LEU A 17 -9.31 6.74 -3.17
CA LEU A 17 -10.48 7.26 -3.91
C LEU A 17 -10.52 6.73 -5.34
N ALA A 18 -9.38 6.67 -6.03
CA ALA A 18 -9.29 6.08 -7.36
C ALA A 18 -9.69 4.60 -7.37
N GLY A 19 -9.24 3.84 -6.37
CA GLY A 19 -9.63 2.43 -6.22
C GLY A 19 -11.14 2.25 -5.98
N ALA A 20 -11.74 3.09 -5.13
CA ALA A 20 -13.20 3.04 -4.90
C ALA A 20 -14.01 3.34 -6.18
N LEU A 21 -13.51 4.20 -7.06
CA LEU A 21 -14.13 4.47 -8.37
C LEU A 21 -14.02 3.28 -9.34
N ASP A 22 -12.93 2.51 -9.30
CA ASP A 22 -12.78 1.31 -10.14
C ASP A 22 -13.78 0.21 -9.81
N ASP A 23 -14.15 0.11 -8.53
CA ASP A 23 -15.07 -0.90 -8.01
C ASP A 23 -16.54 -0.60 -8.37
N VAL A 24 -16.83 0.58 -8.93
CA VAL A 24 -18.18 0.94 -9.37
C VAL A 24 -18.54 0.15 -10.63
N THR A 25 -19.57 -0.68 -10.48
CA THR A 25 -20.18 -1.45 -11.58
C THR A 25 -21.53 -0.84 -11.97
N GLY A 26 -21.86 -0.86 -13.27
CA GLY A 26 -23.16 -0.43 -13.78
C GLY A 26 -23.05 0.58 -14.92
N PRO A 27 -24.13 1.32 -15.24
CA PRO A 27 -24.15 2.27 -16.34
C PRO A 27 -23.16 3.43 -16.17
N GLU A 28 -22.88 3.85 -14.93
CA GLU A 28 -21.98 4.97 -14.61
C GLU A 28 -20.49 4.58 -14.57
N ARG A 29 -20.16 3.32 -14.90
CA ARG A 29 -18.79 2.80 -14.82
C ARG A 29 -17.80 3.59 -15.68
N LEU A 30 -18.21 4.06 -16.85
CA LEU A 30 -17.32 4.79 -17.76
C LEU A 30 -16.84 6.10 -17.14
N GLU A 31 -17.76 6.87 -16.58
CA GLU A 31 -17.49 8.16 -15.96
C GLU A 31 -16.64 7.97 -14.70
N CYS A 32 -16.92 6.92 -13.92
CA CYS A 32 -16.11 6.55 -12.75
C CYS A 32 -14.67 6.20 -13.14
N LEU A 33 -14.47 5.43 -14.22
CA LEU A 33 -13.13 5.09 -14.73
C LEU A 33 -12.38 6.33 -15.23
N MET A 34 -13.07 7.30 -15.83
CA MET A 34 -12.45 8.56 -16.23
C MET A 34 -11.96 9.34 -15.01
N ALA A 35 -12.79 9.46 -13.97
CA ALA A 35 -12.39 10.10 -12.71
C ALA A 35 -11.24 9.35 -12.03
N ALA A 36 -11.28 8.01 -12.00
CA ALA A 36 -10.21 7.17 -11.45
C ALA A 36 -8.87 7.40 -12.18
N ASN A 37 -8.90 7.43 -13.52
CA ASN A 37 -7.70 7.70 -14.32
C ASN A 37 -7.15 9.10 -14.10
N ALA A 38 -8.01 10.11 -14.00
CA ALA A 38 -7.59 11.47 -13.70
C ALA A 38 -6.90 11.53 -12.32
N LEU A 39 -7.47 10.89 -11.29
CA LEU A 39 -6.86 10.80 -9.96
C LEU A 39 -5.51 10.07 -9.96
N ARG A 40 -5.36 8.98 -10.74
CA ARG A 40 -4.06 8.31 -10.92
C ARG A 40 -3.02 9.24 -11.55
N GLN A 41 -3.43 10.03 -12.55
CA GLN A 41 -2.56 11.02 -13.16
C GLN A 41 -2.12 12.09 -12.14
N VAL A 42 -2.96 12.45 -11.16
CA VAL A 42 -2.53 13.31 -10.03
C VAL A 42 -1.43 12.65 -9.21
N VAL A 43 -1.58 11.37 -8.88
CA VAL A 43 -0.58 10.63 -8.09
C VAL A 43 0.76 10.53 -8.84
N GLU A 44 0.71 10.29 -10.14
CA GLU A 44 1.90 10.16 -11.00
C GLU A 44 2.62 11.50 -11.22
N THR A 45 1.86 12.56 -11.50
CA THR A 45 2.43 13.86 -11.93
C THR A 45 2.57 14.87 -10.80
N ARG A 46 1.83 14.70 -9.70
CA ARG A 46 1.70 15.68 -8.61
C ARG A 46 1.30 17.08 -9.10
N SER A 47 0.58 17.13 -10.22
CA SER A 47 0.18 18.38 -10.86
C SER A 47 -1.13 18.90 -10.30
N GLU A 48 -1.17 20.18 -9.91
CA GLU A 48 -2.40 20.87 -9.50
C GLU A 48 -3.44 20.92 -10.63
N ASN A 49 -2.99 21.12 -11.89
CA ASN A 49 -3.89 21.07 -13.04
C ASN A 49 -4.58 19.70 -13.17
N ALA A 50 -3.84 18.59 -13.01
CA ALA A 50 -4.44 17.26 -13.01
C ALA A 50 -5.45 17.09 -11.87
N LEU A 51 -5.19 17.69 -10.70
CA LEU A 51 -6.11 17.66 -9.56
C LEU A 51 -7.41 18.40 -9.88
N GLN A 52 -7.33 19.55 -10.54
CA GLN A 52 -8.52 20.29 -10.99
C GLN A 52 -9.35 19.48 -12.00
N PHE A 53 -8.70 18.82 -12.96
CA PHE A 53 -9.40 17.93 -13.90
C PHE A 53 -10.06 16.74 -13.18
N ALA A 54 -9.36 16.11 -12.25
CA ALA A 54 -9.90 15.02 -11.46
C ALA A 54 -11.11 15.47 -10.62
N GLN A 55 -11.05 16.67 -10.04
CA GLN A 55 -12.16 17.26 -9.31
C GLN A 55 -13.38 17.49 -10.22
N GLN A 56 -13.19 18.08 -11.39
CA GLN A 56 -14.27 18.29 -12.36
C GLN A 56 -14.89 16.97 -12.82
N ALA A 57 -14.06 15.97 -13.13
CA ALA A 57 -14.53 14.64 -13.50
C ALA A 57 -15.35 14.01 -12.37
N PHE A 58 -14.88 14.10 -11.13
CA PHE A 58 -15.61 13.58 -9.97
C PHE A 58 -16.92 14.33 -9.73
N GLU A 59 -16.93 15.66 -9.82
CA GLU A 59 -18.13 16.50 -9.64
C GLU A 59 -19.20 16.26 -10.72
N SER A 60 -18.80 15.78 -11.90
CA SER A 60 -19.74 15.43 -12.98
C SER A 60 -20.51 14.12 -12.75
N LEU A 61 -20.08 13.29 -11.79
CA LEU A 61 -20.76 12.05 -11.44
C LEU A 61 -22.09 12.31 -10.72
N ASP A 62 -23.02 11.35 -10.85
CA ASP A 62 -24.28 11.38 -10.12
C ASP A 62 -24.05 11.50 -8.61
N GLU A 63 -24.94 12.22 -7.91
CA GLU A 63 -24.82 12.42 -6.47
C GLU A 63 -24.87 11.10 -5.69
N GLY A 64 -25.69 10.14 -6.14
CA GLY A 64 -25.78 8.82 -5.55
C GLY A 64 -24.48 8.04 -5.68
N VAL A 65 -23.82 8.10 -6.84
CA VAL A 65 -22.53 7.45 -7.05
C VAL A 65 -21.42 8.14 -6.25
N ARG A 66 -21.39 9.47 -6.19
CA ARG A 66 -20.42 10.19 -5.35
C ARG A 66 -20.51 9.79 -3.88
N ARG A 67 -21.73 9.72 -3.32
CA ARG A 67 -21.95 9.29 -1.92
C ARG A 67 -21.52 7.86 -1.68
N ARG A 68 -21.79 6.97 -2.64
CA ARG A 68 -21.36 5.57 -2.55
C ARG A 68 -19.83 5.47 -2.54
N VAL A 69 -19.18 6.13 -3.50
CA VAL A 69 -17.71 6.16 -3.60
C VAL A 69 -17.09 6.77 -2.35
N GLU A 70 -17.64 7.86 -1.80
CA GLU A 70 -17.19 8.46 -0.54
C GLU A 70 -17.25 7.46 0.62
N THR A 71 -18.35 6.71 0.72
CA THR A 71 -18.55 5.69 1.76
C THR A 71 -17.54 4.53 1.61
N ASP A 72 -17.35 4.05 0.38
CA ASP A 72 -16.44 2.94 0.06
C ASP A 72 -14.97 3.34 0.27
N ALA A 73 -14.59 4.55 -0.16
CA ALA A 73 -13.25 5.11 0.05
C ALA A 73 -12.98 5.33 1.54
N THR A 74 -13.94 5.87 2.30
CA THR A 74 -13.81 6.08 3.76
C THR A 74 -13.62 4.76 4.49
N THR A 75 -14.43 3.75 4.15
CA THR A 75 -14.32 2.40 4.71
C THR A 75 -12.95 1.78 4.42
N THR A 76 -12.43 2.00 3.21
CA THR A 76 -11.10 1.51 2.81
C THR A 76 -10.00 2.25 3.55
N ALA A 77 -10.09 3.57 3.69
CA ALA A 77 -9.13 4.37 4.46
C ALA A 77 -9.04 3.93 5.94
N ILE A 78 -10.19 3.67 6.57
CA ILE A 78 -10.23 3.15 7.94
C ILE A 78 -9.48 1.81 8.03
N LYS A 79 -9.73 0.89 7.10
CA LYS A 79 -9.03 -0.41 7.05
C LYS A 79 -7.53 -0.25 6.87
N VAL A 80 -7.08 0.67 6.01
CA VAL A 80 -5.65 0.95 5.78
C VAL A 80 -4.99 1.46 7.07
N VAL A 81 -5.62 2.42 7.75
CA VAL A 81 -5.13 2.96 9.03
C VAL A 81 -5.09 1.90 10.12
N GLU A 82 -6.14 1.07 10.23
CA GLU A 82 -6.14 -0.04 11.18
C GLU A 82 -5.02 -1.05 10.91
N GLN A 83 -4.77 -1.38 9.64
CA GLN A 83 -3.70 -2.30 9.26
C GLN A 83 -2.31 -1.72 9.53
N ALA A 84 -2.13 -0.41 9.33
CA ALA A 84 -0.90 0.28 9.69
C ALA A 84 -0.65 0.23 11.21
N ASN A 85 -1.69 0.45 12.02
CA ASN A 85 -1.61 0.36 13.48
C ASN A 85 -1.36 -1.06 13.99
N LYS A 86 -1.90 -2.08 13.31
CA LYS A 86 -1.74 -3.51 13.66
C LYS A 86 -0.37 -4.10 13.30
N LYS A 87 0.47 -3.42 12.51
CA LYS A 87 1.82 -3.90 12.15
C LYS A 87 2.93 -3.15 12.91
N PRO A 88 3.16 -3.42 14.21
CA PRO A 88 4.38 -2.97 14.86
C PRO A 88 5.54 -3.90 14.45
N ASN A 89 6.52 -3.32 13.76
CA ASN A 89 7.93 -3.71 13.70
C ASN A 89 8.30 -5.17 13.26
N PRO A 90 8.73 -5.42 11.99
CA PRO A 90 9.28 -6.71 11.58
C PRO A 90 10.66 -7.04 12.19
N ARG A 91 11.25 -6.15 13.00
CA ARG A 91 12.56 -6.35 13.64
C ARG A 91 12.54 -7.18 14.94
N MET A 92 11.37 -7.54 15.47
CA MET A 92 11.26 -8.34 16.71
C MET A 92 10.97 -9.84 16.52
N VAL A 93 10.98 -10.36 15.29
CA VAL A 93 10.78 -11.80 15.02
C VAL A 93 12.11 -12.55 14.80
N ARG A 94 13.24 -11.99 15.24
CA ARG A 94 14.55 -12.69 15.26
C ARG A 94 15.11 -12.83 16.67
N ALA A 95 14.29 -13.26 17.62
CA ALA A 95 14.76 -13.67 18.95
C ALA A 95 13.85 -14.69 19.63
N GLN A 96 13.37 -15.71 18.91
CA GLN A 96 12.92 -16.94 19.56
C GLN A 96 13.45 -18.12 18.75
N ARG A 97 14.57 -18.66 19.23
CA ARG A 97 15.19 -19.89 18.72
C ARG A 97 14.73 -21.03 19.63
N PRO A 98 13.80 -21.91 19.22
CA PRO A 98 13.75 -23.24 19.80
C PRO A 98 14.81 -24.12 19.13
N LYS A 99 15.37 -25.02 19.95
CA LYS A 99 16.48 -25.90 19.64
C LYS A 99 16.15 -26.95 18.56
N ALA A 100 17.22 -27.32 17.84
CA ALA A 100 17.55 -28.64 17.31
C ALA A 100 16.66 -29.26 16.21
N SER A 101 17.14 -29.19 14.97
CA SER A 101 17.23 -30.38 14.11
C SER A 101 18.42 -30.20 13.16
N GLY A 102 19.17 -31.29 12.95
CA GLY A 102 20.59 -31.28 12.59
C GLY A 102 20.93 -30.76 11.19
N SER A 103 21.99 -29.96 11.12
CA SER A 103 22.71 -29.66 9.89
C SER A 103 24.05 -30.38 9.92
N PHE A 104 24.11 -31.52 9.24
CA PHE A 104 25.30 -32.32 8.92
C PHE A 104 26.47 -31.47 8.38
N LEU A 105 26.17 -30.30 7.80
CA LEU A 105 27.15 -29.34 7.30
C LEU A 105 27.98 -28.63 8.39
N ASP A 106 27.51 -28.58 9.65
CA ASP A 106 28.25 -27.94 10.76
C ASP A 106 29.39 -28.84 11.29
N ALA A 107 29.30 -30.15 11.09
CA ALA A 107 30.33 -31.12 11.49
C ALA A 107 31.57 -31.12 10.58
N LEU A 108 31.43 -30.68 9.32
CA LEU A 108 32.54 -30.62 8.36
C LEU A 108 33.39 -29.35 8.48
N ASN A 109 32.85 -28.30 9.11
CA ASN A 109 33.61 -27.06 9.32
C ASN A 109 34.52 -27.11 10.57
N GLY A 110 34.30 -28.08 11.48
CA GLY A 110 35.06 -28.25 12.72
C GLY A 110 36.34 -29.09 12.59
N GLY A 111 36.75 -29.46 11.38
CA GLY A 111 37.89 -30.34 11.11
C GLY A 111 39.26 -29.70 11.36
N GLN A 112 39.59 -29.35 12.60
CA GLN A 112 40.98 -29.21 13.02
C GLN A 112 41.62 -30.60 13.13
N LEU A 113 42.24 -31.05 12.04
CA LEU A 113 43.25 -32.09 12.07
C LEU A 113 44.47 -31.55 12.84
N LYS A 114 44.51 -31.80 14.15
CA LYS A 114 45.71 -31.61 14.97
C LYS A 114 46.77 -32.60 14.52
N THR A 115 47.72 -32.13 13.72
CA THR A 115 48.99 -32.82 13.50
C THR A 115 49.88 -32.63 14.73
N GLU A 116 49.96 -33.64 15.59
CA GLU A 116 51.11 -33.81 16.49
C GLU A 116 51.68 -35.22 16.32
N ARG A 117 52.84 -35.32 15.64
CA ARG A 117 53.79 -36.42 15.83
C ARG A 117 55.04 -35.81 16.42
N LYS A 118 55.25 -36.05 17.72
CA LYS A 118 56.55 -35.89 18.37
C LYS A 118 57.43 -37.08 17.99
N TRP A 119 58.70 -36.81 17.71
CA TRP A 119 59.81 -37.75 17.89
C TRP A 119 60.40 -37.48 19.27
#